data_AF-A0A536GTZ5-F1
#
_entry.id   AF-A0A536GTZ5-F1
#
_cell.length_a   1.000
_cell.length_b   1.000
_cell.length_c   1.000
_cell.angle_alpha   90.00
_cell.angle_beta   90.00
_cell.angle_gamma   90.00
#
_symmetry.space_group_name_H-M   'P 1'
#
loop_
_entity.id
_entity.type
_entity.pdbx_description
1 polymer ?
#
loop_
_entity_poly.entity_id
_entity_poly.type
_entity_poly.pdbx_seq_one_letter_code
_entity_poly.pdbx_strand_id
1 'polypeptide(L)'
;RPGMPREKVLAAIVRLLEETRIRVGNEEYRKENGSFGLTTLRNRHAEVIGADVHFSFRGKSGKLHRVDLQDRRLARIVKRFLEIPGQELFQFLDESGEAKPIDSADVNAYLRDISGEDFTAKDFRTWAGTILAARFLRET
;
A
#
# COMPACT_ATOMS: atom_id res chain seq x y z
N ARG A 1 16.69 -5.67 8.23
CA ARG A 1 16.70 -7.14 8.46
C ARG A 1 16.53 -7.87 7.13
N PRO A 2 17.26 -8.98 6.89
CA PRO A 2 17.00 -9.91 5.79
C PRO A 2 15.55 -10.43 5.82
N GLY A 3 15.04 -10.96 4.70
CA GLY A 3 13.65 -11.45 4.61
C GLY A 3 12.58 -10.36 4.51
N MET A 4 11.33 -10.76 4.74
CA MET A 4 10.12 -9.92 4.72
C MET A 4 9.31 -10.10 6.03
N PRO A 5 9.89 -9.72 7.20
CA PRO A 5 9.15 -9.77 8.47
C PRO A 5 8.01 -8.74 8.49
N ARG A 6 6.98 -9.00 9.29
CA ARG A 6 5.75 -8.17 9.41
C ARG A 6 6.03 -6.66 9.48
N GLU A 7 6.92 -6.24 10.36
CA GLU A 7 7.31 -4.82 10.54
C GLU A 7 7.84 -4.18 9.25
N LYS A 8 8.66 -4.91 8.48
CA LYS A 8 9.21 -4.42 7.22
C LYS A 8 8.13 -4.32 6.14
N VAL A 9 7.18 -5.25 6.13
CA VAL A 9 6.03 -5.22 5.23
C VAL A 9 5.17 -3.99 5.52
N LEU A 10 4.85 -3.75 6.80
CA LEU A 10 4.08 -2.59 7.25
C LEU A 10 4.76 -1.27 6.90
N ALA A 11 6.05 -1.14 7.19
CA ALA A 11 6.84 0.05 6.82
C ALA A 11 6.81 0.31 5.31
N ALA A 12 6.91 -0.75 4.48
CA ALA A 12 6.82 -0.63 3.04
C ALA A 12 5.42 -0.19 2.57
N ILE A 13 4.36 -0.72 3.18
CA ILE A 13 2.98 -0.32 2.87
C ILE A 13 2.75 1.16 3.24
N VAL A 14 3.23 1.61 4.39
CA VAL A 14 3.13 3.03 4.78
C VAL A 14 3.88 3.92 3.79
N ARG A 15 5.07 3.51 3.35
CA ARG A 15 5.80 4.26 2.31
C ARG A 15 5.06 4.27 0.98
N LEU A 16 4.47 3.14 0.57
CA LEU A 16 3.64 3.08 -0.64
C LEU A 16 2.39 3.95 -0.51
N LEU A 17 1.77 4.01 0.67
CA LEU A 17 0.63 4.89 0.94
C LEU A 17 0.99 6.37 0.70
N GLU A 18 2.15 6.81 1.20
CA GLU A 18 2.66 8.17 1.02
C GLU A 18 2.89 8.50 -0.46
N GLU A 19 3.63 7.65 -1.17
CA GLU A 19 4.06 7.91 -2.55
C GLU A 19 2.88 7.78 -3.54
N THR A 20 2.03 6.78 -3.37
CA THR A 20 0.97 6.44 -4.34
C THR A 20 -0.36 7.10 -4.01
N ARG A 21 -0.58 7.47 -2.74
CA ARG A 21 -1.85 7.99 -2.19
C ARG A 21 -3.04 7.05 -2.41
N ILE A 22 -2.79 5.79 -2.74
CA ILE A 22 -3.84 4.77 -2.87
C ILE A 22 -4.56 4.67 -1.52
N ARG A 23 -5.89 4.48 -1.53
CA ARG A 23 -6.62 4.27 -0.27
C ARG A 23 -6.19 2.94 0.33
N VAL A 24 -6.01 2.88 1.66
CA VAL A 24 -5.60 1.65 2.34
C VAL A 24 -6.47 0.45 1.95
N GLY A 25 -7.80 0.63 1.88
CA GLY A 25 -8.74 -0.46 1.56
C GLY A 25 -8.97 -1.39 2.73
N ASN A 26 -10.06 -2.15 2.72
CA ASN A 26 -10.32 -3.20 3.69
C ASN A 26 -11.06 -4.36 2.99
N GLU A 27 -11.05 -5.52 3.63
CA GLU A 27 -11.53 -6.76 3.04
C GLU A 27 -13.06 -6.82 2.90
N GLU A 28 -13.80 -6.24 3.84
CA GLU A 28 -15.26 -6.15 3.81
C GLU A 28 -15.74 -5.35 2.58
N TYR A 29 -15.21 -4.14 2.40
CA TYR A 29 -15.50 -3.28 1.27
C TYR A 29 -15.13 -3.96 -0.06
N ARG A 30 -14.03 -4.71 -0.10
CA ARG A 30 -13.60 -5.46 -1.29
C ARG A 30 -14.61 -6.54 -1.65
N LYS A 31 -15.11 -7.31 -0.68
CA LYS A 31 -16.10 -8.38 -0.89
C LYS A 31 -17.42 -7.82 -1.40
N GLU A 32 -17.89 -6.72 -0.80
CA GLU A 32 -19.17 -6.10 -1.16
C GLU A 32 -19.15 -5.37 -2.50
N ASN A 33 -18.05 -4.66 -2.81
CA ASN A 33 -18.01 -3.72 -3.93
C ASN A 33 -17.12 -4.17 -5.10
N GLY A 34 -16.45 -5.33 -4.98
CA GLY A 34 -15.48 -5.80 -5.98
C GLY A 34 -14.36 -4.78 -6.27
N SER A 35 -14.07 -3.93 -5.28
CA SER A 35 -13.17 -2.78 -5.40
C SER A 35 -11.97 -2.95 -4.47
N PHE A 36 -10.79 -2.52 -4.90
CA PHE A 36 -9.52 -2.73 -4.22
C PHE A 36 -8.96 -1.42 -3.65
N GLY A 37 -8.23 -1.55 -2.55
CA GLY A 37 -7.31 -0.56 -2.01
C GLY A 37 -5.96 -1.23 -1.76
N LEU A 38 -5.02 -0.50 -1.19
CA LEU A 38 -3.63 -0.92 -1.02
C LEU A 38 -3.53 -2.31 -0.36
N THR A 39 -4.04 -2.50 0.84
CA THR A 39 -3.95 -3.79 1.58
C THR A 39 -4.75 -4.92 0.95
N THR A 40 -5.68 -4.62 0.03
CA THR A 40 -6.46 -5.62 -0.68
C THR A 40 -5.99 -5.87 -2.11
N LEU A 41 -4.90 -5.23 -2.55
CA LEU A 41 -4.31 -5.53 -3.86
C LEU A 41 -3.91 -6.99 -3.95
N ARG A 42 -3.97 -7.51 -5.18
CA ARG A 42 -3.57 -8.86 -5.54
C ARG A 42 -2.36 -8.80 -6.46
N ASN A 43 -1.63 -9.90 -6.58
CA ASN A 43 -0.43 -9.99 -7.42
C ASN A 43 -0.67 -9.50 -8.85
N ARG A 44 -1.83 -9.85 -9.45
CA ARG A 44 -2.23 -9.39 -10.80
C ARG A 44 -2.44 -7.87 -10.94
N HIS A 45 -2.51 -7.12 -9.85
CA HIS A 45 -2.70 -5.67 -9.89
C HIS A 45 -1.38 -4.89 -9.88
N ALA A 46 -0.24 -5.57 -9.74
CA ALA A 46 1.07 -4.94 -9.69
C ALA A 46 2.01 -5.58 -10.71
N GLU A 47 2.72 -4.73 -11.45
CA GLU A 47 3.80 -5.11 -12.36
C GLU A 47 5.06 -4.34 -11.98
N VAL A 48 6.22 -4.98 -12.02
CA VAL A 48 7.51 -4.38 -11.68
C VAL A 48 8.45 -4.48 -12.88
N ILE A 49 8.90 -3.34 -13.39
CA ILE A 49 9.82 -3.23 -14.54
C ILE A 49 11.02 -2.39 -14.11
N GLY A 50 12.14 -3.05 -13.80
CA GLY A 50 13.35 -2.34 -13.35
C GLY A 50 13.13 -1.58 -12.04
N ALA A 51 13.05 -0.25 -12.11
CA ALA A 51 12.79 0.62 -10.97
C ALA A 51 11.34 1.12 -10.89
N ASP A 52 10.52 0.76 -11.87
CA ASP A 52 9.14 1.17 -12.00
C ASP A 52 8.19 0.11 -11.44
N VAL A 53 7.14 0.56 -10.78
CA VAL A 53 6.03 -0.26 -10.31
C VAL A 53 4.75 0.32 -10.88
N HIS A 54 4.01 -0.50 -11.62
CA HIS A 54 2.73 -0.15 -12.22
C HIS A 54 1.61 -0.84 -11.44
N PHE A 55 0.73 -0.05 -10.82
CA PHE A 55 -0.49 -0.56 -10.18
C PHE A 55 -1.69 -0.33 -11.09
N SER A 56 -2.47 -1.38 -11.36
CA SER A 56 -3.71 -1.30 -12.14
C SER A 56 -4.83 -2.09 -11.46
N PHE A 57 -5.88 -1.39 -11.00
CA PHE A 57 -6.97 -2.01 -10.26
C PHE A 57 -8.25 -1.18 -10.29
N ARG A 58 -9.39 -1.85 -10.07
CA ARG A 58 -10.68 -1.19 -9.84
C ARG A 58 -10.77 -0.75 -8.39
N GLY A 59 -10.83 0.54 -8.11
CA GLY A 59 -10.94 1.10 -6.76
C GLY A 59 -12.37 1.53 -6.39
N LYS A 60 -12.48 2.31 -5.30
CA LYS A 60 -13.75 2.82 -4.77
C LYS A 60 -14.66 3.40 -5.87
N SER A 61 -15.95 3.09 -5.79
CA SER A 61 -16.97 3.45 -6.80
C SER A 61 -16.69 2.87 -8.19
N GLY A 62 -15.90 1.79 -8.27
CA GLY A 62 -15.59 1.08 -9.49
C GLY A 62 -14.65 1.81 -10.45
N LYS A 63 -13.99 2.90 -10.02
CA LYS A 63 -13.07 3.66 -10.87
C LYS A 63 -11.80 2.87 -11.14
N LEU A 64 -11.36 2.85 -12.39
CA LEU A 64 -10.07 2.26 -12.75
C LEU A 64 -8.95 3.21 -12.29
N HIS A 65 -8.03 2.69 -11.49
CA HIS A 65 -6.83 3.37 -11.06
C HIS A 65 -5.62 2.78 -11.79
N ARG A 66 -4.80 3.67 -12.36
CA ARG A 66 -3.45 3.39 -12.82
C ARG A 66 -2.51 4.29 -12.04
N VAL A 67 -1.56 3.72 -11.32
CA VAL A 67 -0.63 4.47 -10.48
C VAL A 67 0.77 3.95 -10.75
N ASP A 68 1.64 4.84 -11.19
CA ASP A 68 3.03 4.56 -11.48
C ASP A 68 3.91 5.07 -10.34
N LEU A 69 4.89 4.27 -9.95
CA LEU A 69 5.86 4.59 -8.91
C LEU A 69 7.26 4.28 -9.44
N GLN A 70 8.11 5.29 -9.50
CA GLN A 70 9.51 5.14 -9.89
C GLN A 70 10.42 5.23 -8.65
N ASP A 71 10.69 4.10 -8.02
CA ASP A 71 11.61 4.01 -6.88
C ASP A 71 12.28 2.62 -6.85
N ARG A 72 13.60 2.59 -7.05
CA ARG A 72 14.38 1.35 -7.13
C ARG A 72 14.30 0.50 -5.86
N ARG A 73 14.15 1.11 -4.69
CA ARG A 73 14.08 0.40 -3.41
C ARG A 73 12.68 -0.18 -3.20
N LEU A 74 11.63 0.59 -3.49
CA LEU A 74 10.24 0.11 -3.40
C LEU A 74 9.96 -0.94 -4.46
N ALA A 75 10.42 -0.77 -5.70
CA ALA A 75 10.32 -1.78 -6.76
C ALA A 75 10.91 -3.13 -6.34
N ARG A 76 12.09 -3.11 -5.70
CA ARG A 76 12.70 -4.34 -5.14
C ARG A 76 11.89 -4.96 -4.01
N ILE A 77 11.21 -4.16 -3.20
CA ILE A 77 10.34 -4.65 -2.11
C ILE A 77 9.06 -5.24 -2.70
N VAL A 78 8.41 -4.54 -3.65
CA VAL A 78 7.21 -5.03 -4.34
C VAL A 78 7.50 -6.31 -5.13
N LYS A 79 8.68 -6.42 -5.75
CA LYS A 79 9.10 -7.66 -6.39
C LYS A 79 9.16 -8.83 -5.40
N ARG A 80 9.68 -8.61 -4.19
CA ARG A 80 9.71 -9.64 -3.14
C ARG A 80 8.32 -10.01 -2.64
N PHE A 81 7.38 -9.07 -2.63
CA PHE A 81 5.98 -9.37 -2.34
C PHE A 81 5.38 -10.33 -3.37
N LEU A 82 5.63 -10.09 -4.66
CA LEU A 82 5.18 -10.95 -5.76
C LEU A 82 5.81 -12.35 -5.73
N GLU A 83 6.94 -12.54 -5.04
CA GLU A 83 7.60 -13.84 -4.86
C GLU A 83 6.98 -14.68 -3.73
N ILE A 84 6.14 -14.11 -2.87
CA ILE A 84 5.44 -14.85 -1.80
C ILE A 84 4.26 -15.63 -2.41
N PRO A 85 4.14 -16.96 -2.17
CA PRO A 85 3.01 -17.73 -2.65
C PRO A 85 1.67 -17.23 -2.09
N GLY A 86 0.72 -16.91 -2.96
CA GLY A 86 -0.58 -16.37 -2.55
C GLY A 86 -1.26 -15.57 -3.64
N GLN A 87 -2.43 -15.01 -3.33
CA GLN A 87 -3.14 -14.10 -4.23
C GLN A 87 -2.94 -12.63 -3.83
N GLU A 88 -2.87 -12.35 -2.53
CA GLU A 88 -2.72 -11.04 -1.95
C GLU A 88 -1.30 -10.53 -2.20
N LEU A 89 -1.19 -9.25 -2.58
CA LEU A 89 0.12 -8.65 -2.81
C LEU A 89 0.87 -8.42 -1.50
N PHE A 90 0.18 -7.97 -0.45
CA PHE A 90 0.83 -7.63 0.80
C PHE A 90 0.68 -8.74 1.82
N GLN A 91 1.72 -9.56 1.91
CA GLN A 91 1.81 -10.67 2.84
C GLN A 91 3.17 -10.66 3.56
N PHE A 92 3.23 -11.28 4.73
CA PHE A 92 4.47 -11.60 5.41
C PHE A 92 4.50 -13.10 5.73
N LEU A 93 5.71 -13.67 5.87
CA LEU A 93 5.86 -15.02 6.38
C LEU A 93 5.96 -14.96 7.90
N ASP A 94 5.12 -15.72 8.59
CA ASP A 94 5.21 -15.88 10.04
C ASP A 94 6.37 -16.81 10.45
N GLU A 95 6.50 -17.07 11.75
CA GLU A 95 7.56 -17.91 12.32
C GLU A 95 7.50 -19.36 11.84
N SER A 96 6.33 -19.83 11.40
CA SER A 96 6.13 -21.17 10.83
C SER A 96 6.37 -21.21 9.32
N GLY A 97 6.68 -20.06 8.70
CA GLY A 97 6.82 -19.93 7.25
C GLY A 97 5.48 -19.84 6.51
N GLU A 98 4.38 -19.61 7.21
CA GLU A 98 3.06 -19.46 6.59
C GLU A 98 2.87 -18.02 6.12
N ALA A 99 2.33 -17.83 4.90
CA ALA A 99 2.00 -16.51 4.39
C ALA A 99 0.74 -15.96 5.05
N LYS A 100 0.87 -14.82 5.72
CA LYS A 100 -0.22 -14.09 6.36
C LYS A 100 -0.45 -12.75 5.66
N PRO A 101 -1.69 -12.41 5.27
CA PRO A 101 -1.98 -11.11 4.68
C PRO A 101 -1.85 -9.99 5.70
N ILE A 102 -1.57 -8.78 5.21
CA ILE A 102 -1.68 -7.55 5.99
C ILE A 102 -3.02 -6.87 5.69
N ASP A 103 -3.76 -6.51 6.72
CA ASP A 103 -5.02 -5.78 6.57
C ASP A 103 -4.91 -4.28 6.94
N SER A 104 -6.03 -3.55 6.86
CA SER A 104 -6.06 -2.14 7.25
C SER A 104 -5.89 -1.88 8.74
N ALA A 105 -6.31 -2.81 9.59
CA ALA A 105 -6.17 -2.67 11.03
C ALA A 105 -4.70 -2.75 11.41
N ASP A 106 -3.95 -3.67 10.81
CA ASP A 106 -2.50 -3.80 10.96
C ASP A 106 -1.77 -2.49 10.59
N VAL A 107 -2.11 -1.89 9.44
CA VAL A 107 -1.50 -0.64 8.97
C VAL A 107 -1.80 0.52 9.91
N ASN A 108 -3.05 0.67 10.34
CA ASN A 108 -3.41 1.76 11.25
C ASN A 108 -2.83 1.55 12.66
N ALA A 109 -2.72 0.31 13.14
CA ALA A 109 -2.03 0.00 14.39
C ALA A 109 -0.56 0.40 14.29
N TYR A 110 0.11 -0.01 13.22
CA TYR A 110 1.51 0.35 12.99
C TYR A 110 1.72 1.88 12.92
N LEU A 111 0.82 2.62 12.28
CA LEU A 111 0.89 4.09 12.23
C LEU A 111 0.78 4.73 13.62
N ARG A 112 -0.13 4.23 14.47
CA ARG A 112 -0.24 4.70 15.86
C ARG A 112 1.02 4.39 16.64
N ASP A 113 1.54 3.16 16.53
CA ASP A 113 2.72 2.72 17.27
C ASP A 113 3.97 3.56 16.93
N ILE A 114 4.20 3.87 15.65
CA ILE A 114 5.40 4.62 15.23
C ILE A 114 5.29 6.13 15.43
N SER A 115 4.07 6.67 15.52
CA SER A 115 3.85 8.11 15.67
C SER A 115 3.59 8.52 17.13
N GLY A 116 3.10 7.60 17.97
CA GLY A 116 2.63 7.92 19.31
C GLY A 116 1.30 8.69 19.32
N GLU A 117 0.65 8.82 18.17
CA GLU A 117 -0.53 9.67 17.95
C GLU A 117 -1.62 8.88 17.20
N ASP A 118 -2.86 9.36 17.21
CA ASP A 118 -4.01 8.72 16.56
C ASP A 118 -4.06 8.93 15.03
N PHE A 119 -2.90 8.90 14.36
CA PHE A 119 -2.85 8.97 12.90
C PHE A 119 -3.36 7.70 12.24
N THR A 120 -4.02 7.89 11.10
CA THR A 120 -4.56 6.82 10.27
C THR A 120 -4.10 6.97 8.82
N ALA A 121 -4.32 5.94 8.02
CA ALA A 121 -4.03 5.99 6.60
C ALA A 121 -4.83 7.08 5.84
N LYS A 122 -5.95 7.57 6.40
CA LYS A 122 -6.71 8.68 5.83
C LYS A 122 -5.92 9.98 5.88
N ASP A 123 -5.15 10.20 6.94
CA ASP A 123 -4.45 11.45 7.20
C ASP A 123 -3.35 11.73 6.17
N PHE A 124 -2.67 10.68 5.68
CA PHE A 124 -1.72 10.78 4.57
C PHE A 124 -2.36 11.39 3.31
N ARG A 125 -3.60 11.01 3.00
CA ARG A 125 -4.31 11.55 1.84
C ARG A 125 -4.77 12.98 2.06
N THR A 126 -5.18 13.32 3.28
CA THR A 126 -5.53 14.70 3.66
C THR A 126 -4.30 15.61 3.53
N TRP A 127 -3.18 15.21 4.14
CA TRP A 127 -1.91 15.94 4.10
C TRP A 127 -1.41 16.15 2.67
N ALA A 128 -1.38 15.10 1.86
CA ALA A 128 -0.96 15.19 0.47
C ALA A 128 -1.86 16.14 -0.35
N GLY A 129 -3.18 16.10 -0.12
CA GLY A 129 -4.12 17.03 -0.74
C GLY A 129 -3.83 18.49 -0.36
N THR A 130 -3.59 18.76 0.92
CA THR A 130 -3.24 20.10 1.42
C THR A 130 -1.94 20.61 0.81
N ILE A 131 -0.88 19.80 0.78
CA ILE A 131 0.40 20.20 0.16
C ILE A 131 0.22 20.51 -1.32
N LEU A 132 -0.52 19.68 -2.06
CA LEU A 132 -0.76 19.91 -3.48
C LEU A 132 -1.50 21.22 -3.72
N ALA A 133 -2.56 21.49 -2.95
CA ALA A 133 -3.31 22.73 -3.04
C ALA A 133 -2.42 23.95 -2.72
N ALA A 134 -1.63 23.88 -1.65
CA ALA A 134 -0.71 24.95 -1.27
C ALA A 134 0.36 25.21 -2.33
N ARG A 135 0.92 24.17 -2.96
CA ARG A 135 1.88 24.31 -4.06
C ARG A 135 1.24 24.96 -5.28
N PHE A 136 0.07 24.48 -5.68
CA PHE A 136 -0.68 25.03 -6.80
C PHE A 136 -0.99 26.53 -6.61
N LEU A 137 -1.44 26.91 -5.42
CA LEU A 137 -1.77 28.30 -5.09
C LEU A 137 -0.54 29.21 -5.00
N ARG A 138 0.65 28.68 -4.69
CA ARG A 138 1.90 29.43 -4.66
C ARG A 138 2.50 29.66 -6.06
N GLU A 139 2.21 28.75 -6.98
CA GLU A 139 2.69 28.80 -8.38
C GLU A 139 1.73 29.58 -9.30
N THR A 140 0.60 30.04 -8.77
CA THR A 140 -0.36 30.94 -9.44
C THR A 140 -0.15 32.36 -8.94
#